data_AF-A0A7G2ML14-F1
#
_entry.id   AF-A0A7G2ML14-F1
#
_cell.length_a   1.000
_cell.length_b   1.000
_cell.length_c   1.000
_cell.angle_alpha   90.00
_cell.angle_beta   90.00
_cell.angle_gamma   90.00
#
_symmetry.space_group_name_H-M   'P 1'
#
loop_
_entity.id
_entity.type
_entity.pdbx_description
1 polymer ?
#
loop_
_entity_poly.entity_id
_entity_poly.type
_entity_poly.pdbx_seq_one_letter_code
_entity_poly.pdbx_strand_id
1 'polypeptide(L)'
;MPEKEEQFLQRINTKQTEAFRELFSEFYNSLVLFAMGFVEQQDVAEDIVQEVFIAVWERDARYPTYNAFRSFLYNSVKNASLNHLKHKNVEEKYLASLNLENEGDDIDLKMMEEELYRLLFKTIDELPDKCRNIFLLHLEGKGNEEIALLLNLSILTVKTQKKRAMSYIRERLGRVYFVMMSLGII
;
A
#
# COMPACT_ATOMS: atom_id res chain seq x y z
N MET A 1 0.77 -18.01 13.71
CA MET A 1 1.71 -18.43 14.78
C MET A 1 3.09 -18.27 14.19
N PRO A 2 4.02 -17.58 14.87
CA PRO A 2 5.29 -17.13 14.27
C PRO A 2 6.08 -18.24 13.56
N GLU A 3 6.07 -19.44 14.12
CA GLU A 3 6.78 -20.61 13.59
C GLU A 3 6.24 -21.10 12.24
N LYS A 4 4.91 -21.05 12.01
CA LYS A 4 4.31 -21.42 10.71
C LYS A 4 4.62 -20.39 9.62
N GLU A 5 4.61 -19.11 9.99
CA GLU A 5 4.89 -17.98 9.08
C GLU A 5 6.36 -17.98 8.63
N GLU A 6 7.29 -18.29 9.55
CA GLU A 6 8.70 -18.46 9.21
C GLU A 6 8.96 -19.68 8.31
N GLN A 7 8.32 -20.81 8.59
CA GLN A 7 8.43 -22.00 7.73
C GLN A 7 7.88 -21.72 6.32
N PHE A 8 6.73 -21.07 6.21
CA PHE A 8 6.18 -20.66 4.93
C PHE A 8 7.15 -19.74 4.16
N LEU A 9 7.68 -18.71 4.83
CA LEU A 9 8.63 -17.77 4.24
C LEU A 9 9.91 -18.48 3.75
N GLN A 10 10.44 -19.42 4.53
CA GLN A 10 11.61 -20.18 4.14
C GLN A 10 11.35 -21.00 2.87
N ARG A 11 10.16 -21.62 2.76
CA ARG A 11 9.76 -22.36 1.55
C ARG A 11 9.59 -21.44 0.33
N ILE A 12 9.05 -20.23 0.52
CA ILE A 12 8.99 -19.18 -0.53
C ILE A 12 10.41 -18.79 -0.98
N ASN A 13 11.31 -18.47 -0.04
CA ASN A 13 12.68 -18.08 -0.32
C ASN A 13 13.51 -19.20 -0.99
N THR A 14 13.12 -20.46 -0.80
CA THR A 14 13.76 -21.64 -1.42
C THR A 14 13.00 -22.16 -2.65
N LYS A 15 12.00 -21.42 -3.14
CA LYS A 15 11.26 -21.70 -4.37
C LYS A 15 10.55 -23.06 -4.39
N GLN A 16 10.02 -23.50 -3.25
CA GLN A 16 9.24 -24.74 -3.17
C GLN A 16 7.85 -24.52 -3.75
N THR A 17 7.45 -25.37 -4.70
CA THR A 17 6.19 -25.25 -5.46
C THR A 17 4.96 -25.23 -4.55
N GLU A 18 4.99 -26.02 -3.49
CA GLU A 18 3.92 -26.15 -2.50
C GLU A 18 3.65 -24.83 -1.78
N ALA A 19 4.69 -24.05 -1.47
CA ALA A 19 4.54 -22.75 -0.83
C ALA A 19 3.92 -21.70 -1.76
N PHE A 20 4.12 -21.82 -3.08
CA PHE A 20 3.45 -20.94 -4.03
C PHE A 20 1.97 -21.26 -4.23
N ARG A 21 1.59 -22.54 -4.10
CA ARG A 21 0.17 -22.92 -4.01
C ARG A 21 -0.47 -22.36 -2.75
N GLU A 22 0.23 -22.47 -1.61
CA GLU A 22 -0.23 -21.90 -0.34
C GLU A 22 -0.36 -20.38 -0.43
N LEU A 23 0.64 -19.69 -0.99
CA LEU A 23 0.61 -18.26 -1.31
C LEU A 23 -0.63 -17.87 -2.12
N PHE A 24 -0.93 -18.61 -3.19
CA PHE A 24 -2.12 -18.37 -4.01
C PHE A 24 -3.40 -18.54 -3.21
N SER A 25 -3.53 -19.66 -2.50
CA SER A 25 -4.72 -19.94 -1.72
C SER A 25 -4.98 -18.92 -0.60
N GLU A 26 -3.93 -18.37 0.01
CA GLU A 26 -4.03 -17.44 1.14
C GLU A 26 -4.20 -15.99 0.69
N PHE A 27 -3.48 -15.56 -0.35
CA PHE A 27 -3.35 -14.13 -0.67
C PHE A 27 -4.17 -13.68 -1.88
N TYR A 28 -4.45 -14.56 -2.85
CA TYR A 28 -5.01 -14.18 -4.15
C TYR A 28 -6.28 -13.32 -4.02
N ASN A 29 -7.34 -13.85 -3.39
CA ASN A 29 -8.61 -13.14 -3.25
C ASN A 29 -8.46 -11.78 -2.54
N SER A 30 -7.60 -11.71 -1.52
CA SER A 30 -7.37 -10.48 -0.78
C SER A 30 -6.61 -9.43 -1.58
N LEU A 31 -5.70 -9.86 -2.46
CA LEU A 31 -4.94 -8.98 -3.34
C LEU A 31 -5.77 -8.52 -4.54
N VAL A 32 -6.66 -9.38 -5.07
CA VAL A 32 -7.63 -8.98 -6.10
C VAL A 32 -8.57 -7.92 -5.56
N LEU A 33 -9.16 -8.14 -4.39
CA LEU A 33 -10.03 -7.15 -3.76
C LEU A 33 -9.28 -5.83 -3.47
N PHE A 34 -8.01 -5.90 -3.11
CA PHE A 34 -7.16 -4.72 -2.93
C PHE A 34 -6.91 -3.98 -4.25
N ALA A 35 -6.56 -4.69 -5.33
CA ALA A 35 -6.36 -4.15 -6.67
C ALA A 35 -7.64 -3.51 -7.24
N MET A 36 -8.80 -4.11 -7.00
CA MET A 36 -10.10 -3.58 -7.40
C MET A 36 -10.40 -2.20 -6.80
N GLY A 37 -9.81 -1.87 -5.65
CA GLY A 37 -9.90 -0.52 -5.07
C GLY A 37 -9.19 0.57 -5.89
N PHE A 38 -8.40 0.19 -6.89
CA PHE A 38 -7.70 1.11 -7.80
C PHE A 38 -8.28 1.07 -9.22
N VAL A 39 -8.40 -0.13 -9.81
CA VAL A 39 -8.75 -0.28 -11.23
C VAL A 39 -10.25 -0.42 -11.48
N GLU A 40 -11.05 -0.63 -10.42
CA GLU A 40 -12.52 -0.76 -10.45
C GLU A 40 -13.08 -1.82 -11.43
N GLN A 41 -12.22 -2.69 -11.96
CA GLN A 41 -12.51 -3.74 -12.92
C GLN A 41 -11.91 -5.05 -12.41
N GLN A 42 -12.74 -6.08 -12.27
CA GLN A 42 -12.36 -7.34 -11.62
C GLN A 42 -11.35 -8.13 -12.46
N ASP A 43 -11.59 -8.25 -13.77
CA ASP A 43 -10.70 -8.89 -14.74
C ASP A 43 -9.31 -8.26 -14.73
N VAL A 44 -9.23 -6.93 -14.80
CA VAL A 44 -7.96 -6.19 -14.73
C VAL A 44 -7.25 -6.42 -13.40
N ALA A 45 -8.00 -6.43 -12.29
CA ALA A 45 -7.45 -6.69 -10.96
C ALA A 45 -6.90 -8.13 -10.84
N GLU A 46 -7.60 -9.11 -11.40
CA GLU A 46 -7.18 -10.51 -11.45
C GLU A 46 -5.87 -10.66 -12.25
N ASP A 47 -5.76 -10.02 -13.42
CA ASP A 47 -4.57 -10.04 -14.26
C ASP A 47 -3.36 -9.41 -13.56
N ILE A 48 -3.53 -8.24 -12.95
CA ILE A 48 -2.46 -7.57 -12.18
C ILE A 48 -1.93 -8.49 -11.08
N VAL A 49 -2.83 -9.14 -10.34
CA VAL A 49 -2.43 -10.03 -9.25
C VAL A 49 -1.71 -11.25 -9.81
N GLN A 50 -2.19 -11.84 -10.91
CA GLN A 50 -1.48 -12.94 -11.56
C GLN A 50 -0.05 -12.55 -11.98
N GLU A 51 0.13 -11.38 -12.59
CA GLU A 51 1.45 -10.89 -12.98
C GLU A 51 2.39 -10.71 -11.78
N VAL A 52 1.88 -10.19 -10.66
CA VAL A 52 2.67 -10.05 -9.42
C VAL A 52 3.10 -11.41 -8.89
N PHE A 53 2.23 -12.42 -8.93
CA PHE A 53 2.57 -13.77 -8.48
C PHE A 53 3.63 -14.42 -9.38
N ILE A 54 3.50 -14.25 -10.69
CA ILE A 54 4.52 -14.69 -11.66
C ILE A 54 5.86 -14.00 -11.37
N ALA A 55 5.86 -12.69 -11.13
CA ALA A 55 7.08 -11.95 -10.79
C ALA A 55 7.71 -12.44 -9.47
N VAL A 56 6.91 -12.80 -8.47
CA VAL A 56 7.41 -13.40 -7.21
C VAL A 56 8.01 -14.78 -7.47
N TRP A 57 7.44 -15.58 -8.38
CA TRP A 57 7.96 -16.88 -8.77
C TRP A 57 9.29 -16.78 -9.54
N GLU A 58 9.38 -15.85 -10.48
CA GLU A 58 10.55 -15.72 -11.37
C GLU A 58 11.74 -14.98 -10.73
N ARG A 59 11.49 -14.01 -9.86
CA ARG A 59 12.58 -13.22 -9.25
C ARG A 59 13.35 -14.02 -8.21
N ASP A 60 14.67 -13.97 -8.25
CA ASP A 60 15.52 -14.49 -7.18
C ASP A 60 15.60 -13.51 -5.99
N ALA A 61 14.45 -13.24 -5.38
CA ALA A 61 14.31 -12.35 -4.24
C ALA A 61 14.23 -13.16 -2.94
N ARG A 62 14.90 -12.67 -1.89
CA ARG A 62 14.77 -13.21 -0.53
C ARG A 62 14.14 -12.18 0.38
N TYR A 63 13.14 -12.63 1.12
CA TYR A 63 12.40 -11.80 2.05
C TYR A 63 12.89 -12.08 3.48
N PRO A 64 13.30 -11.05 4.24
CA PRO A 64 13.91 -11.23 5.56
C PRO A 64 12.90 -11.62 6.64
N THR A 65 11.63 -11.26 6.48
CA THR A 65 10.54 -11.61 7.41
C THR A 65 9.22 -11.80 6.65
N TYR A 66 8.26 -12.49 7.28
CA TYR A 66 6.92 -12.68 6.71
C TYR A 66 6.22 -11.34 6.45
N ASN A 67 6.38 -10.37 7.36
CA ASN A 67 5.84 -9.02 7.17
C ASN A 67 6.46 -8.30 5.98
N ALA A 68 7.79 -8.40 5.79
CA ALA A 68 8.45 -7.81 4.63
C ALA A 68 7.94 -8.42 3.32
N PHE A 69 7.70 -9.74 3.29
CA PHE A 69 7.10 -10.42 2.15
C PHE A 69 5.67 -9.93 1.87
N ARG A 70 4.82 -9.85 2.90
CA ARG A 70 3.45 -9.32 2.75
C ARG A 70 3.46 -7.89 2.23
N SER A 71 4.25 -7.01 2.84
CA SER A 71 4.40 -5.63 2.38
C SER A 71 4.86 -5.54 0.92
N PHE A 72 5.78 -6.41 0.51
CA PHE A 72 6.21 -6.49 -0.88
C PHE A 72 5.07 -6.85 -1.83
N LEU A 73 4.23 -7.84 -1.49
CA LEU A 73 3.10 -8.25 -2.33
C LEU A 73 2.10 -7.12 -2.53
N TYR A 74 1.63 -6.50 -1.45
CA TYR A 74 0.66 -5.40 -1.51
C TYR A 74 1.24 -4.17 -2.24
N ASN A 75 2.52 -3.84 -2.01
CA ASN A 75 3.17 -2.74 -2.74
C ASN A 75 3.32 -3.04 -4.23
N SER A 76 3.62 -4.29 -4.59
CA SER A 76 3.73 -4.70 -6.00
C SER A 76 2.40 -4.60 -6.71
N VAL A 77 1.31 -5.08 -6.07
CA VAL A 77 -0.05 -4.97 -6.61
C VAL A 77 -0.50 -3.51 -6.73
N LYS A 78 -0.26 -2.69 -5.71
CA LYS A 78 -0.53 -1.23 -5.76
C LYS A 78 0.20 -0.60 -6.94
N ASN A 79 1.51 -0.82 -7.05
CA ASN A 79 2.32 -0.21 -8.09
C ASN A 79 1.90 -0.68 -9.49
N ALA A 80 1.60 -1.96 -9.66
CA ALA A 80 1.10 -2.51 -10.92
C ALA A 80 -0.28 -1.92 -11.28
N SER A 81 -1.18 -1.77 -10.30
CA SER A 81 -2.48 -1.12 -10.50
C SER A 81 -2.34 0.34 -10.91
N LEU A 82 -1.48 1.11 -10.23
CA LEU A 82 -1.20 2.49 -10.59
C LEU A 82 -0.51 2.60 -11.95
N ASN A 83 0.37 1.68 -12.29
CA ASN A 83 1.02 1.63 -13.60
C ASN A 83 0.02 1.31 -14.71
N HIS A 84 -0.89 0.36 -14.49
CA HIS A 84 -1.98 0.06 -15.41
C HIS A 84 -2.83 1.31 -15.66
N LEU A 85 -3.26 2.01 -14.61
CA LEU A 85 -4.01 3.26 -14.74
C LEU A 85 -3.22 4.36 -15.47
N LYS A 86 -1.90 4.47 -15.23
CA LYS A 86 -1.05 5.40 -15.98
C LYS A 86 -0.99 5.05 -17.47
N HIS A 87 -0.84 3.77 -17.83
CA HIS A 87 -0.81 3.35 -19.22
C HIS A 87 -2.16 3.54 -19.89
N LYS A 88 -3.24 3.17 -19.20
CA LYS A 88 -4.62 3.43 -19.65
C LYS A 88 -4.87 4.93 -19.86
N ASN A 89 -4.44 5.79 -18.93
CA ASN A 89 -4.53 7.24 -19.09
C ASN A 89 -3.68 7.76 -20.25
N VAL A 90 -2.50 7.19 -20.51
CA VAL A 90 -1.67 7.58 -21.66
C VAL A 90 -2.31 7.11 -22.97
N GLU A 91 -2.88 5.91 -23.00
CA GLU A 91 -3.59 5.35 -24.15
C GLU A 91 -4.89 6.10 -24.43
N GLU A 92 -5.66 6.42 -23.40
CA GLU A 92 -6.83 7.30 -23.46
C GLU A 92 -6.44 8.72 -23.86
N LYS A 93 -5.34 9.29 -23.36
CA LYS A 93 -4.80 10.59 -23.82
C LYS A 93 -4.32 10.53 -25.26
N TYR A 94 -3.76 9.42 -25.73
CA TYR A 94 -3.36 9.23 -27.11
C TYR A 94 -4.59 9.14 -28.03
N LEU A 95 -5.59 8.33 -27.65
CA LEU A 95 -6.88 8.21 -28.33
C LEU A 95 -7.72 9.50 -28.28
N ALA A 96 -7.61 10.27 -27.19
CA ALA A 96 -8.23 11.59 -27.03
C ALA A 96 -7.46 12.68 -27.77
N SER A 97 -6.13 12.57 -27.93
CA SER A 97 -5.37 13.51 -28.77
C SER A 97 -5.68 13.38 -30.26
N LEU A 98 -6.20 12.22 -30.67
CA LEU A 98 -6.81 12.00 -31.99
C LEU A 98 -8.23 12.60 -32.11
N ASN A 99 -8.86 12.95 -30.98
CA ASN A 99 -10.20 13.51 -30.86
C ASN A 99 -10.17 14.83 -30.05
N LEU A 100 -9.53 15.87 -30.60
CA LEU A 100 -9.57 17.29 -30.22
C LEU A 100 -10.11 17.70 -28.81
N GLU A 101 -9.24 18.41 -28.07
CA GLU A 101 -9.48 19.29 -26.90
C GLU A 101 -10.05 18.68 -25.61
N ASN A 102 -9.20 18.46 -24.60
CA ASN A 102 -9.53 18.71 -23.18
C ASN A 102 -8.30 18.70 -22.26
N GLU A 103 -7.97 19.85 -21.67
CA GLU A 103 -6.94 20.05 -20.64
C GLU A 103 -7.51 19.93 -19.20
N GLY A 104 -8.58 19.13 -18.98
CA GLY A 104 -9.32 19.09 -17.71
C GLY A 104 -8.76 18.17 -16.62
N ASP A 105 -8.31 16.96 -16.96
CA ASP A 105 -8.27 15.88 -15.94
C ASP A 105 -6.96 15.77 -15.14
N ASP A 106 -5.82 16.27 -15.66
CA ASP A 106 -4.51 16.22 -14.95
C ASP A 106 -4.44 17.26 -13.81
N ILE A 107 -5.18 18.36 -13.94
CA ILE A 107 -5.31 19.40 -12.91
C ILE A 107 -6.21 18.89 -11.78
N ASP A 108 -7.34 18.25 -12.11
CA ASP A 108 -8.30 17.76 -11.12
C ASP A 108 -7.72 16.64 -10.23
N LEU A 109 -6.95 15.69 -10.79
CA LEU A 109 -6.33 14.62 -10.00
C LEU A 109 -5.23 15.14 -9.06
N LYS A 110 -4.39 16.06 -9.51
CA LYS A 110 -3.37 16.69 -8.64
C LYS A 110 -4.00 17.58 -7.58
N MET A 111 -5.05 18.33 -7.94
CA MET A 111 -5.82 19.12 -6.98
C MET A 111 -6.50 18.23 -5.93
N MET A 112 -7.04 17.07 -6.33
CA MET A 112 -7.60 16.08 -5.42
C MET A 112 -6.55 15.48 -4.49
N GLU A 113 -5.36 15.13 -5.00
CA GLU A 113 -4.27 14.59 -4.18
C GLU A 113 -3.77 15.64 -3.16
N GLU A 114 -3.57 16.89 -3.58
CA GLU A 114 -3.23 18.00 -2.66
C GLU A 114 -4.29 18.20 -1.59
N GLU A 115 -5.57 18.08 -1.92
CA GLU A 115 -6.66 18.24 -0.96
C GLU A 115 -6.70 17.09 0.05
N LEU A 116 -6.41 15.86 -0.38
CA LEU A 116 -6.23 14.71 0.50
C LEU A 116 -5.05 14.93 1.45
N TYR A 117 -3.89 15.36 0.96
CA TYR A 117 -2.74 15.67 1.82
C TYR A 117 -3.04 16.82 2.79
N ARG A 118 -3.70 17.90 2.34
CA ARG A 118 -4.14 19.01 3.22
C ARG A 118 -5.03 18.50 4.34
N LEU A 119 -6.02 17.67 4.02
CA LEU A 119 -6.94 17.11 5.00
C LEU A 119 -6.23 16.16 5.99
N LEU A 120 -5.29 15.36 5.50
CA LEU A 120 -4.47 14.48 6.33
C LEU A 120 -3.60 15.29 7.31
N PHE A 121 -2.84 16.28 6.84
CA PHE A 121 -1.97 17.09 7.69
C PHE A 121 -2.77 17.88 8.73
N LYS A 122 -3.92 18.45 8.33
CA LYS A 122 -4.83 19.11 9.28
C LYS A 122 -5.30 18.16 10.38
N THR A 123 -5.59 16.90 10.04
CA THR A 123 -6.02 15.88 11.02
C THR A 123 -4.86 15.41 11.90
N ILE A 124 -3.65 15.35 11.36
CA ILE A 124 -2.42 15.03 12.10
C ILE A 124 -2.11 16.14 13.12
N ASP A 125 -2.37 17.40 12.79
CA ASP A 125 -2.17 18.54 13.70
C ASP A 125 -3.11 18.51 14.91
N GLU A 126 -4.27 17.85 14.80
CA GLU A 126 -5.18 17.63 15.92
C GLU A 126 -4.67 16.57 16.93
N LEU A 127 -3.64 15.79 16.58
CA LEU A 127 -3.07 14.78 17.46
C LEU A 127 -2.19 15.40 18.56
N PRO A 128 -2.14 14.77 19.77
CA PRO A 128 -1.16 15.14 20.79
C PRO A 128 0.28 15.01 20.27
N ASP A 129 1.16 15.94 20.65
CA ASP A 129 2.51 16.10 20.08
C ASP A 129 3.32 14.80 19.95
N LYS A 130 3.30 13.94 20.98
CA LYS A 130 4.02 12.65 20.96
C LYS A 130 3.46 11.68 19.92
N CYS A 131 2.14 11.67 19.76
CA CYS A 131 1.44 10.84 18.79
C CYS A 131 1.69 11.36 17.37
N ARG A 132 1.60 12.69 17.19
CA ARG A 132 1.89 13.41 15.95
C ARG A 132 3.29 13.13 15.42
N ASN A 133 4.32 13.35 16.25
CA ASN A 133 5.71 13.19 15.84
C ASN A 133 6.04 11.75 15.42
N ILE A 134 5.52 10.75 16.16
CA ILE A 134 5.68 9.33 15.80
C ILE A 134 5.00 9.02 14.46
N PHE A 135 3.84 9.62 14.20
CA PHE A 135 3.10 9.40 12.98
C PHE A 135 3.74 10.05 11.76
N LEU A 136 4.28 11.27 11.89
CA LEU A 136 5.02 11.95 10.83
C LEU A 136 6.25 11.14 10.40
N LEU A 137 7.05 10.66 11.35
CA LEU A 137 8.20 9.80 11.07
C LEU A 137 7.79 8.49 10.37
N HIS A 138 6.60 7.97 10.67
CA HIS A 138 6.07 6.81 9.97
C HIS A 138 5.71 7.12 8.51
N LEU A 139 5.11 8.29 8.23
CA LEU A 139 4.81 8.74 6.85
C LEU A 139 6.08 8.98 6.03
N GLU A 140 7.19 9.36 6.68
CA GLU A 140 8.52 9.41 6.08
C GLU A 140 9.12 8.02 5.77
N GLY A 141 8.39 6.93 6.04
CA GLY A 141 8.80 5.56 5.75
C GLY A 141 9.63 4.88 6.84
N LYS A 142 9.79 5.50 8.02
CA LYS A 142 10.62 4.93 9.09
C LYS A 142 9.95 3.74 9.79
N GLY A 143 10.77 2.74 10.10
CA GLY A 143 10.36 1.54 10.84
C GLY A 143 10.07 1.85 12.32
N ASN A 144 9.35 0.97 13.02
CA ASN A 144 9.01 1.19 14.43
C ASN A 144 10.27 1.20 15.32
N GLU A 145 11.25 0.38 14.98
CA GLU A 145 12.56 0.25 15.61
C GLU A 145 13.38 1.54 15.43
N GLU A 146 13.37 2.09 14.21
CA GLU A 146 14.05 3.35 13.88
C GLU A 146 13.43 4.54 14.62
N ILE A 147 12.10 4.64 14.65
CA ILE A 147 11.39 5.69 15.39
C ILE A 147 11.64 5.57 16.89
N ALA A 148 11.66 4.35 17.43
CA ALA A 148 11.95 4.09 18.83
C ALA A 148 13.35 4.59 19.22
N LEU A 149 14.35 4.33 18.37
CA LEU A 149 15.72 4.83 18.55
C LEU A 149 15.78 6.36 18.44
N LEU A 150 15.19 6.96 17.41
CA LEU A 150 15.22 8.41 17.17
C LEU A 150 14.60 9.22 18.32
N LEU A 151 13.52 8.70 18.91
CA LEU A 151 12.78 9.39 19.97
C LEU A 151 13.15 8.91 21.38
N ASN A 152 14.11 7.99 21.51
CA ASN A 152 14.48 7.34 22.76
C ASN A 152 13.26 6.75 23.51
N LEU A 153 12.43 6.00 22.78
CA LEU A 153 11.22 5.34 23.27
C LEU A 153 11.34 3.82 23.13
N SER A 154 10.50 3.08 23.84
CA SER A 154 10.34 1.65 23.56
C SER A 154 9.57 1.42 22.26
N ILE A 155 9.88 0.34 21.54
CA ILE A 155 9.13 -0.09 20.33
C ILE A 155 7.64 -0.27 20.66
N LEU A 156 7.32 -0.75 21.87
CA LEU A 156 5.94 -0.90 22.32
C LEU A 156 5.20 0.45 22.42
N THR A 157 5.89 1.48 22.92
CA THR A 157 5.35 2.85 22.96
C THR A 157 5.09 3.35 21.54
N VAL A 158 6.02 3.15 20.61
CA VAL A 158 5.85 3.54 19.19
C VAL A 158 4.63 2.85 18.57
N LYS A 159 4.52 1.52 18.71
CA LYS A 159 3.38 0.74 18.20
C LYS A 159 2.05 1.22 18.79
N THR A 160 2.03 1.51 20.09
CA THR A 160 0.82 1.99 20.80
C THR A 160 0.41 3.37 20.29
N GLN A 161 1.37 4.30 20.14
CA GLN A 161 1.08 5.65 19.66
C GLN A 161 0.67 5.65 18.19
N LYS A 162 1.31 4.86 17.32
CA LYS A 162 0.87 4.68 15.92
C LYS A 162 -0.55 4.14 15.83
N LYS A 163 -0.89 3.13 16.66
CA LYS A 163 -2.26 2.60 16.71
C LYS A 163 -3.27 3.67 17.13
N ARG A 164 -2.92 4.52 18.10
CA ARG A 164 -3.76 5.64 18.54
C ARG A 164 -3.93 6.69 17.44
N ALA A 165 -2.85 7.10 16.77
CA ALA A 165 -2.89 8.00 15.63
C ALA A 165 -3.81 7.46 14.52
N MET A 166 -3.62 6.20 14.13
CA MET A 166 -4.44 5.56 13.09
C MET A 166 -5.90 5.44 13.47
N SER A 167 -6.21 5.16 14.74
CA SER A 167 -7.59 5.13 15.22
C SER A 167 -8.24 6.50 15.12
N TYR A 168 -7.53 7.55 15.54
CA TYR A 168 -8.01 8.92 15.51
C TYR A 168 -8.24 9.42 14.08
N ILE A 169 -7.25 9.21 13.20
CA ILE A 169 -7.33 9.61 11.79
C ILE A 169 -8.49 8.88 11.09
N ARG A 170 -8.69 7.59 11.38
CA ARG A 170 -9.82 6.83 10.84
C ARG A 170 -11.16 7.41 11.29
N GLU A 171 -11.31 7.71 12.57
CA GLU A 171 -12.55 8.28 13.12
C GLU A 171 -12.84 9.66 12.52
N ARG A 172 -11.80 10.48 12.34
CA ARG A 172 -11.92 11.85 11.84
C ARG A 172 -12.17 11.92 10.33
N LEU A 173 -11.52 11.07 9.55
CA LEU A 173 -11.60 11.07 8.08
C LEU A 173 -12.69 10.14 7.52
N GLY A 174 -13.21 9.21 8.33
CA GLY A 174 -14.31 8.33 7.96
C GLY A 174 -14.04 7.56 6.66
N ARG A 175 -14.85 7.80 5.62
CA ARG A 175 -14.69 7.15 4.31
C ARG A 175 -13.39 7.56 3.60
N VAL A 176 -12.94 8.80 3.80
CA VAL A 176 -11.72 9.34 3.16
C VAL A 176 -10.47 8.60 3.66
N TYR A 177 -10.48 8.09 4.89
CA TYR A 177 -9.40 7.24 5.41
C TYR A 177 -9.17 6.01 4.51
N PHE A 178 -10.23 5.35 4.07
CA PHE A 178 -10.10 4.15 3.23
C PHE A 178 -9.60 4.50 1.83
N VAL A 179 -9.99 5.66 1.29
CA VAL A 179 -9.44 6.19 0.04
C VAL A 179 -7.95 6.44 0.18
N MET A 180 -7.50 7.11 1.24
CA MET A 180 -6.08 7.37 1.50
C MET A 180 -5.26 6.08 1.71
N MET A 181 -5.82 5.09 2.40
CA MET A 181 -5.22 3.76 2.57
C MET A 181 -5.09 3.03 1.23
N SER A 182 -6.11 3.11 0.36
CA SER A 182 -6.04 2.53 -0.99
C SER A 182 -4.93 3.21 -1.79
N LEU A 183 -4.88 4.54 -1.83
CA LEU A 183 -3.81 5.30 -2.48
C LEU A 183 -2.43 5.13 -1.79
N GLY A 184 -2.39 4.45 -0.63
CA GLY A 184 -1.23 4.26 0.24
C GLY A 184 -0.50 5.56 0.55
N ILE A 185 -1.29 6.60 0.80
CA ILE A 185 -0.87 7.88 1.38
C ILE A 185 -0.59 7.67 2.88
N ILE A 186 -1.29 6.72 3.52
CA ILE A 186 -1.20 6.34 4.93
C ILE A 186 -1.10 4.82 5.03
#